data_AF-A0A0D2R156-F1
#
_entry.id   AF-A0A0D2R156-F1
#
_cell.length_a   1.000
_cell.length_b   1.000
_cell.length_c   1.000
_cell.angle_alpha   90.00
_cell.angle_beta   90.00
_cell.angle_gamma   90.00
#
_symmetry.space_group_name_H-M   'P 1'
#
loop_
_entity.id
_entity.type
_entity.pdbx_description
1 polymer ?
#
loop_
_entity_poly.entity_id
_entity_poly.type
_entity_poly.pdbx_seq_one_letter_code
_entity_poly.pdbx_strand_id
1 'polypeptide(L)'
;MAEQGGLEGSQPVDLSKHPSGIVPTLQNIVSTVNLDCKLDLKQIALQARNAEYNPKRFAAVIMRIREPKTTALIFASGKMVCTGAKSEQQSKLAARKYARIIQKLGFPAKFKVL
;
A
#
# COMPACT_ATOMS: atom_id res chain seq x y z
N MET A 1 -17.07 18.89 -9.88
CA MET A 1 -18.25 19.27 -9.07
C MET A 1 -19.08 18.01 -8.93
N ALA A 2 -19.34 17.40 -7.78
CA ALA A 2 -18.99 17.57 -6.37
C ALA A 2 -18.34 16.23 -5.88
N GLU A 3 -17.79 16.04 -4.69
CA GLU A 3 -18.45 16.05 -3.38
C GLU A 3 -17.47 16.35 -2.24
N GLN A 4 -17.83 17.37 -1.45
CA GLN A 4 -17.90 17.36 0.01
C GLN A 4 -16.68 16.84 0.79
N GLY A 5 -15.71 17.73 1.01
CA GLY A 5 -14.90 17.70 2.23
C GLY A 5 -15.77 18.15 3.40
N GLY A 6 -16.43 17.19 4.06
CA GLY A 6 -17.15 17.46 5.31
C GLY A 6 -16.19 17.99 6.37
N LEU A 7 -16.54 19.12 6.96
CA LEU A 7 -15.97 19.61 8.21
C LEU A 7 -16.37 18.61 9.31
N GLU A 8 -15.55 17.58 9.53
CA GLU A 8 -15.63 16.80 10.77
C GLU A 8 -15.23 17.74 11.91
N GLY A 9 -16.17 17.97 12.84
CA GLY A 9 -15.98 18.84 13.99
C GLY A 9 -14.68 18.49 14.72
N SER A 10 -13.87 19.50 14.97
CA SER A 10 -12.59 19.38 15.66
C SER A 10 -12.83 18.79 17.05
N GLN A 11 -12.55 17.49 17.19
CA GLN A 11 -12.46 16.88 18.51
C GLN A 11 -11.41 17.65 19.32
N PRO A 12 -11.67 17.91 20.61
CA PRO A 12 -10.71 18.61 21.46
C PRO A 12 -9.38 17.85 21.46
N VAL A 13 -8.27 18.60 21.33
CA VAL A 13 -6.92 18.02 21.37
C VAL A 13 -6.66 17.48 22.77
N ASP A 14 -6.27 16.20 22.85
CA ASP A 14 -5.86 15.57 24.10
C ASP A 14 -4.49 16.13 24.55
N LEU A 15 -4.52 17.12 25.46
CA LEU A 15 -3.32 17.79 25.96
C LEU A 15 -2.39 16.86 26.76
N SER A 16 -2.89 15.70 27.23
CA SER A 16 -2.03 14.69 27.87
C SER A 16 -1.09 14.01 26.86
N LYS A 17 -1.53 13.89 25.59
CA LYS A 17 -0.73 13.35 24.48
C LYS A 17 -0.04 14.43 23.67
N HIS A 18 -0.62 15.64 23.64
CA HIS A 18 -0.14 16.78 22.85
C HIS A 18 -0.03 18.03 23.73
N PRO A 19 1.00 18.15 24.58
CA PRO A 19 1.15 19.31 25.48
C PRO A 19 1.24 20.66 24.78
N SER A 20 1.67 20.70 23.51
CA SER A 20 1.73 21.91 22.69
C SER A 20 0.37 22.33 22.12
N GLY A 21 -0.67 21.49 22.23
CA GLY A 21 -1.95 21.67 21.54
C GLY A 21 -1.89 21.42 20.04
N ILE A 22 -0.75 20.98 19.49
CA ILE A 22 -0.54 20.75 18.05
C ILE A 22 -0.53 19.25 17.77
N VAL A 23 -1.35 18.81 16.82
CA VAL A 23 -1.39 17.41 16.34
C VAL A 23 -0.81 17.36 14.91
N PRO A 24 0.35 16.71 14.70
CA PRO A 24 0.88 16.52 13.35
C PRO A 24 -0.01 15.62 12.49
N THR A 25 -0.17 15.96 11.21
CA THR A 25 -0.91 15.14 10.25
C THR A 25 0.01 14.19 9.50
N LEU A 26 -0.26 12.89 9.60
CA LEU A 26 0.46 11.87 8.84
C LEU A 26 0.26 12.07 7.32
N GLN A 27 1.35 12.21 6.58
CA GLN A 27 1.31 12.41 5.13
C GLN A 27 1.59 11.14 4.33
N ASN A 28 2.34 10.20 4.90
CA ASN A 28 2.71 8.97 4.23
C ASN A 28 3.05 7.88 5.24
N ILE A 29 2.66 6.65 4.92
CA ILE A 29 3.05 5.44 5.63
C ILE A 29 3.65 4.47 4.62
N VAL A 30 4.80 3.93 4.98
CA VAL A 30 5.46 2.84 4.27
C VAL A 30 5.33 1.58 5.11
N SER A 31 4.78 0.51 4.54
CA SER A 31 4.69 -0.81 5.17
C SER A 31 5.33 -1.88 4.31
N THR A 32 5.74 -2.98 4.93
CA THR A 32 6.23 -4.16 4.21
C THR A 32 5.46 -5.40 4.61
N VAL A 33 5.34 -6.35 3.68
CA VAL A 33 4.69 -7.63 3.91
C VAL A 33 5.41 -8.72 3.14
N ASN A 34 5.42 -9.93 3.69
CA ASN A 34 5.90 -11.12 3.01
C ASN A 34 4.72 -11.90 2.42
N LEU A 35 4.73 -12.07 1.10
CA LEU A 35 3.75 -12.86 0.34
C LEU A 35 4.02 -14.37 0.39
N ASP A 36 5.13 -14.80 1.02
CA ASP A 36 5.45 -16.20 1.34
C ASP A 36 5.52 -17.14 0.12
N CYS A 37 5.84 -16.59 -1.06
CA CYS A 37 6.04 -17.34 -2.30
C CYS A 37 6.97 -16.60 -3.26
N LYS A 38 7.62 -17.35 -4.16
CA LYS A 38 8.35 -16.76 -5.29
C LYS A 38 7.37 -16.23 -6.34
N LEU A 39 7.71 -15.12 -6.96
CA LEU A 39 6.85 -14.44 -7.93
C LEU A 39 7.57 -14.27 -9.26
N ASP A 40 6.87 -14.62 -10.36
CA ASP A 40 7.30 -14.27 -11.71
C ASP A 40 6.84 -12.84 -12.01
N LEU A 41 7.80 -11.90 -11.95
CA LEU A 41 7.55 -10.48 -12.16
C LEU A 41 7.12 -10.15 -13.60
N LYS A 42 7.59 -10.92 -14.60
CA LYS A 42 7.19 -10.71 -15.99
C LYS A 42 5.75 -11.12 -16.19
N GLN A 43 5.35 -12.27 -15.64
CA GLN A 43 3.97 -12.74 -15.69
C GLN A 43 3.02 -11.75 -15.01
N ILE A 44 3.39 -11.25 -13.82
CA ILE A 44 2.58 -10.24 -13.11
C ILE A 44 2.41 -8.98 -13.95
N ALA A 45 3.50 -8.44 -14.52
CA ALA A 45 3.44 -7.23 -15.32
C ALA A 45 2.62 -7.39 -16.61
N LEU A 46 2.65 -8.57 -17.23
CA LEU A 46 1.89 -8.86 -18.45
C LEU A 46 0.38 -8.96 -18.19
N GLN A 47 -0.02 -9.53 -17.05
CA GLN A 47 -1.43 -9.81 -16.74
C GLN A 47 -2.12 -8.70 -15.94
N ALA A 48 -1.38 -7.91 -15.16
CA ALA A 48 -1.94 -6.85 -14.33
C ALA A 48 -2.05 -5.53 -15.09
N ARG A 49 -3.27 -5.00 -15.22
CA ARG A 49 -3.56 -3.74 -15.95
C ARG A 49 -2.81 -2.50 -15.45
N ASN A 50 -2.50 -2.43 -14.16
CA ASN A 50 -1.86 -1.26 -13.53
C ASN A 50 -0.50 -1.63 -12.91
N ALA A 51 0.31 -2.38 -13.67
CA ALA A 51 1.65 -2.81 -13.27
C ALA A 51 2.70 -2.37 -14.29
N GLU A 52 3.80 -1.82 -13.79
CA GLU A 52 4.96 -1.43 -14.58
C GLU A 52 6.16 -2.28 -14.16
N TYR A 53 6.93 -2.80 -15.11
CA TYR A 53 8.15 -3.56 -14.82
C TYR A 53 9.21 -3.32 -15.88
N ASN A 54 10.36 -2.80 -15.45
CA ASN A 54 11.56 -2.69 -16.27
C ASN A 54 12.76 -3.19 -15.43
N PRO A 55 13.19 -4.46 -15.61
CA PRO A 55 14.25 -5.05 -14.79
C PRO A 55 15.61 -4.35 -14.93
N LYS A 56 15.85 -3.64 -16.04
CA LYS A 56 17.09 -2.84 -16.21
C LYS A 56 17.08 -1.57 -15.35
N ARG A 57 15.89 -1.06 -15.01
CA ARG A 57 15.71 0.15 -14.18
C ARG A 57 15.54 -0.19 -12.72
N PHE A 58 14.71 -1.18 -12.40
CA PHE A 58 14.38 -1.53 -11.03
C PHE A 58 13.92 -2.99 -10.92
N ALA A 59 14.34 -3.68 -9.85
CA ALA A 59 14.14 -5.12 -9.68
C ALA A 59 12.74 -5.52 -9.17
N ALA A 60 11.77 -4.61 -9.15
CA ALA A 60 10.42 -4.85 -8.66
C ALA A 60 9.35 -4.41 -9.66
N VAL A 61 8.20 -5.08 -9.61
CA VAL A 61 6.98 -4.60 -10.26
C VAL A 61 6.43 -3.44 -9.46
N ILE A 62 6.12 -2.33 -10.12
CA ILE A 62 5.45 -1.18 -9.54
C ILE A 62 3.96 -1.32 -9.85
N MET A 63 3.11 -1.45 -8.84
CA MET A 63 1.66 -1.61 -9.02
C MET A 63 0.89 -0.52 -8.27
N ARG A 64 -0.15 0.06 -8.88
CA ARG A 64 -0.92 1.16 -8.30
C ARG A 64 -2.41 0.83 -8.18
N ILE A 65 -3.01 1.22 -7.07
CA ILE A 65 -4.47 1.18 -6.86
C ILE A 65 -4.98 2.57 -6.44
N ARG A 66 -6.26 2.83 -6.72
CA ARG A 66 -6.88 4.16 -6.47
C ARG A 66 -7.39 4.32 -5.04
N GLU A 67 -7.85 3.24 -4.40
CA GLU A 67 -8.51 3.29 -3.10
C GLU A 67 -8.05 2.12 -2.20
N PRO A 68 -7.25 2.36 -1.15
CA PRO A 68 -6.55 3.62 -0.84
C PRO A 68 -5.52 3.97 -1.92
N LYS A 69 -5.34 5.27 -2.23
CA LYS A 69 -4.38 5.72 -3.26
C LYS A 69 -2.95 5.37 -2.85
N THR A 70 -2.42 4.28 -3.39
CA THR A 70 -1.15 3.69 -2.94
C THR A 70 -0.36 3.12 -4.10
N THR A 71 0.91 2.83 -3.84
CA THR A 71 1.83 2.15 -4.74
C THR A 71 2.48 0.98 -4.02
N ALA A 72 2.50 -0.20 -4.65
CA ALA A 72 3.23 -1.36 -4.20
C ALA A 72 4.47 -1.59 -5.05
N LEU A 73 5.57 -1.96 -4.40
CA LEU A 73 6.78 -2.48 -5.02
C LEU A 73 6.86 -3.97 -4.70
N ILE A 74 6.74 -4.84 -5.71
CA ILE A 74 6.61 -6.29 -5.54
C ILE A 74 7.87 -6.95 -6.08
N PHE A 75 8.57 -7.70 -5.21
CA PHE A 75 9.85 -8.32 -5.52
C PHE A 75 9.70 -9.82 -5.80
N ALA A 76 10.60 -10.38 -6.61
CA ALA A 76 10.59 -11.81 -6.97
C ALA A 76 10.69 -12.74 -5.75
N SER A 77 11.21 -12.23 -4.62
CA SER A 77 11.30 -12.95 -3.35
C SER A 77 9.96 -13.13 -2.62
N GLY A 78 8.89 -12.46 -3.07
CA GLY A 78 7.61 -12.39 -2.36
C GLY A 78 7.55 -11.23 -1.35
N LYS A 79 8.65 -10.50 -1.12
CA LYS A 79 8.59 -9.26 -0.35
C LYS A 79 7.80 -8.21 -1.14
N MET A 80 6.98 -7.44 -0.44
CA MET A 80 6.25 -6.31 -1.01
C MET A 80 6.37 -5.09 -0.08
N VAL A 81 6.62 -3.93 -0.67
CA VAL A 81 6.57 -2.62 0.00
C VAL A 81 5.31 -1.91 -0.45
N CYS A 82 4.54 -1.31 0.46
CA CYS A 82 3.36 -0.50 0.17
C CYS A 82 3.57 0.91 0.70
N THR A 83 3.31 1.94 -0.12
CA THR A 83 3.50 3.36 0.22
C THR A 83 2.36 4.23 -0.30
N GLY A 84 2.19 5.43 0.26
CA GLY A 84 1.20 6.44 -0.14
C GLY A 84 -0.05 6.52 0.74
N ALA A 85 -0.17 5.64 1.74
CA ALA A 85 -1.30 5.65 2.67
C ALA A 85 -1.14 6.76 3.73
N LYS A 86 -2.26 7.28 4.25
CA LYS A 86 -2.26 8.33 5.30
C LYS A 86 -2.61 7.81 6.70
N SER A 87 -2.94 6.52 6.82
CA SER A 87 -3.13 5.85 8.11
C SER A 87 -2.66 4.38 8.04
N GLU A 88 -2.32 3.81 9.18
CA GLU A 88 -1.81 2.43 9.26
C GLU A 88 -2.86 1.44 8.76
N GLN A 89 -4.13 1.71 9.07
CA GLN A 89 -5.28 0.94 8.62
C GLN A 89 -5.40 0.98 7.09
N GLN A 90 -5.26 2.16 6.47
CA GLN A 90 -5.25 2.29 5.00
C GLN A 90 -4.06 1.53 4.40
N SER A 91 -2.87 1.65 5.00
CA SER A 91 -1.67 0.94 4.55
C SER A 91 -1.86 -0.57 4.57
N LYS A 92 -2.41 -1.11 5.67
CA LYS A 92 -2.73 -2.54 5.82
C LYS A 92 -3.81 -2.99 4.84
N LEU A 93 -4.87 -2.20 4.64
CA LEU A 93 -5.92 -2.49 3.68
C LEU A 93 -5.38 -2.54 2.25
N ALA A 94 -4.58 -1.55 1.85
CA ALA A 94 -3.94 -1.50 0.54
C ALA A 94 -3.02 -2.72 0.31
N ALA A 95 -2.14 -3.03 1.27
CA ALA A 95 -1.27 -4.20 1.20
C ALA A 95 -2.08 -5.52 1.03
N ARG A 96 -3.21 -5.68 1.71
CA ARG A 96 -4.11 -6.83 1.51
C ARG A 96 -4.75 -6.84 0.13
N LYS A 97 -5.15 -5.68 -0.41
CA LYS A 97 -5.67 -5.58 -1.78
C LYS A 97 -4.63 -6.00 -2.81
N TYR A 98 -3.38 -5.59 -2.66
CA TYR A 98 -2.28 -6.03 -3.53
C TYR A 98 -2.02 -7.53 -3.43
N ALA A 99 -1.96 -8.09 -2.21
CA ALA A 99 -1.83 -9.54 -2.03
C ALA A 99 -2.98 -10.30 -2.72
N ARG A 100 -4.21 -9.77 -2.63
CA ARG A 100 -5.38 -10.37 -3.31
C ARG A 100 -5.30 -10.30 -4.83
N ILE A 101 -4.74 -9.22 -5.40
CA ILE A 101 -4.48 -9.14 -6.84
C ILE A 101 -3.49 -10.23 -7.25
N ILE A 102 -2.39 -10.39 -6.51
CA ILE A 102 -1.39 -11.43 -6.78
C ILE A 102 -2.00 -12.84 -6.71
N GLN A 103 -2.88 -13.11 -5.74
CA GLN A 103 -3.63 -14.37 -5.68
C GLN A 103 -4.51 -14.59 -6.92
N LYS A 104 -5.21 -13.55 -7.39
CA LYS A 104 -6.06 -13.64 -8.59
C LYS A 104 -5.27 -13.87 -9.89
N LEU A 105 -3.97 -13.58 -9.89
CA LEU A 105 -3.05 -13.89 -10.99
C LEU A 105 -2.49 -15.32 -10.92
N GLY A 106 -2.94 -16.13 -9.96
CA GLY A 106 -2.58 -17.55 -9.85
C GLY A 106 -1.39 -17.85 -8.91
N PHE A 107 -0.86 -16.85 -8.20
CA PHE A 107 0.23 -17.07 -7.25
C PHE A 107 -0.31 -17.44 -5.86
N PRO A 108 0.29 -18.40 -5.14
CA PRO A 108 -0.15 -18.83 -3.81
C PRO A 108 0.29 -17.84 -2.70
N ALA A 109 0.03 -16.54 -2.90
CA ALA A 109 0.46 -15.49 -1.99
C ALA A 109 -0.30 -15.54 -0.66
N LYS A 110 0.44 -15.37 0.44
CA LYS A 110 -0.09 -15.19 1.79
C LYS A 110 0.09 -13.76 2.26
N PHE A 111 -0.44 -13.44 3.45
CA PHE A 111 -0.26 -12.13 4.06
C PHE A 111 0.42 -12.30 5.41
N LYS A 112 1.76 -12.37 5.42
CA LYS A 112 2.56 -12.41 6.64
C LYS A 112 3.16 -11.03 6.88
N VAL A 113 2.66 -10.33 7.90
CA VAL A 113 3.29 -9.10 8.37
C VAL A 113 4.67 -9.48 8.92
N LEU A 114 5.70 -8.76 8.49
CA LEU A 114 7.08 -8.94 8.96
C LEU A 114 7.27 -8.24 10.31
#